data_AF-A0A0V0V631-F1
#
_entry.id   AF-A0A0V0V631-F1
#
_cell.length_a   1.000
_cell.length_b   1.000
_cell.length_c   1.000
_cell.angle_alpha   90.00
_cell.angle_beta   90.00
_cell.angle_gamma   90.00
#
_symmetry.space_group_name_H-M   'P 1'
#
loop_
_entity.id
_entity.type
_entity.pdbx_description
1 polymer ?
#
loop_
_entity_poly.entity_id
_entity_poly.type
_entity_poly.pdbx_seq_one_letter_code
_entity_poly.pdbx_strand_id
1 'polypeptide(L)'
;MDSRIEDFSCKRKTNRYTMLMLYLIVDVCINNIYLLMSQQQSYKKTKKHFMKELSAQNIETRYQMKKSMGKQKMPSSATDCSQNQKDEKIHRNAKIQDVEDQRETAAIHQP
;
A
#
# COMPACT_ATOMS: atom_id res chain seq x y z
N MET A 1 -6.38 40.82 3.64
CA MET A 1 -5.65 39.55 3.81
C MET A 1 -4.18 39.88 3.79
N ASP A 2 -3.30 39.14 4.47
CA ASP A 2 -1.85 39.42 4.42
C ASP A 2 -1.35 39.27 2.97
N SER A 3 -0.65 40.29 2.45
CA SER A 3 -0.16 40.31 1.06
C SER A 3 0.77 39.12 0.77
N ARG A 4 1.47 38.62 1.78
CA ARG A 4 2.34 37.43 1.67
C ARG A 4 1.57 36.14 1.39
N ILE A 5 0.29 36.08 1.76
CA ILE A 5 -0.60 34.95 1.51
C ILE A 5 -1.18 35.05 0.11
N GLU A 6 -1.53 36.25 -0.33
CA GLU A 6 -2.22 36.49 -1.60
C GLU A 6 -1.41 36.00 -2.82
N ASP A 7 -0.09 36.25 -2.82
CA ASP A 7 0.82 35.86 -3.91
C ASP A 7 0.92 34.34 -4.15
N PHE A 8 0.68 33.52 -3.12
CA PHE A 8 0.87 32.06 -3.18
C PHE A 8 -0.32 31.28 -2.59
N SER A 9 -1.51 31.88 -2.58
CA SER A 9 -2.68 31.27 -1.97
C SER A 9 -3.18 30.06 -2.75
N CYS A 10 -3.60 29.02 -2.03
CA CYS A 10 -4.18 27.81 -2.59
C CYS A 10 -5.70 27.93 -2.83
N LYS A 11 -6.30 29.10 -2.58
CA LYS A 11 -7.74 29.31 -2.59
C LYS A 11 -8.35 29.03 -3.95
N ARG A 12 -9.48 28.33 -3.93
CA ARG A 12 -10.36 28.14 -5.08
C ARG A 12 -11.77 28.57 -4.75
N LYS A 13 -12.54 28.91 -5.80
CA LYS A 13 -13.97 29.15 -5.68
C LYS A 13 -14.67 27.88 -5.19
N THR A 14 -15.33 27.98 -4.04
CA THR A 14 -16.08 26.88 -3.41
C THR A 14 -17.22 27.47 -2.59
N ASN A 15 -18.38 26.80 -2.57
CA ASN A 15 -19.51 27.18 -1.72
C ASN A 15 -19.47 26.47 -0.35
N ARG A 16 -18.48 25.61 -0.12
CA ARG A 16 -18.36 24.85 1.13
C ARG A 16 -17.44 25.59 2.08
N TYR A 17 -17.98 26.08 3.20
CA TYR A 17 -17.21 26.78 4.23
C TYR A 17 -16.02 25.94 4.73
N THR A 18 -16.20 24.63 4.92
CA THR A 18 -15.12 23.72 5.33
C THR A 18 -13.94 23.74 4.35
N MET A 19 -14.19 23.83 3.04
CA MET A 19 -13.12 23.92 2.05
C MET A 19 -12.37 25.25 2.14
N LEU A 20 -13.08 26.34 2.42
CA LEU A 20 -12.46 27.65 2.65
C LEU A 20 -11.54 27.63 3.88
N MET A 21 -12.00 27.01 4.98
CA MET A 21 -11.19 26.81 6.18
C MET A 21 -9.95 25.96 5.90
N LEU A 22 -10.08 24.88 5.13
CA LEU A 22 -8.94 24.04 4.73
C LEU A 22 -7.92 24.83 3.90
N TYR A 23 -8.35 25.65 2.95
CA TYR A 23 -7.43 26.49 2.18
C TYR A 23 -6.69 27.49 3.06
N LEU A 24 -7.38 28.13 4.01
CA LEU A 24 -6.78 29.05 4.97
C LEU A 24 -5.72 28.35 5.85
N ILE A 25 -6.04 27.16 6.38
CA ILE A 25 -5.11 26.38 7.20
C ILE A 25 -3.86 26.03 6.40
N VAL A 26 -4.02 25.53 5.16
CA VAL A 26 -2.89 25.18 4.29
C VAL A 26 -2.01 26.40 4.01
N ASP A 27 -2.60 27.54 3.68
CA ASP A 27 -1.87 28.78 3.42
C ASP A 27 -1.05 29.23 4.64
N VAL A 28 -1.62 29.16 5.85
CA VAL A 28 -0.91 29.52 7.10
C VAL A 28 0.21 28.53 7.39
N CYS A 29 -0.04 27.22 7.26
CA CYS A 29 0.98 26.19 7.49
C CYS A 29 2.19 26.36 6.57
N ILE A 30 1.96 26.57 5.27
CA ILE A 30 3.03 26.76 4.28
C ILE A 30 3.88 27.98 4.63
N ASN A 31 3.25 29.10 5.02
CA ASN A 31 3.97 30.31 5.42
C ASN A 31 4.81 30.09 6.68
N ASN A 32 4.26 29.41 7.68
CA ASN A 32 4.95 29.14 8.94
C ASN A 32 6.16 28.22 8.72
N ILE A 33 6.03 27.19 7.90
CA ILE A 33 7.14 26.28 7.56
C ILE A 33 8.21 27.04 6.77
N TYR A 34 7.83 27.87 5.80
CA TYR A 34 8.79 28.69 5.05
C TYR A 34 9.56 29.63 5.98
N LEU A 35 8.87 30.30 6.91
CA LEU A 35 9.49 31.19 7.88
C LEU A 35 10.48 30.42 8.78
N LEU A 36 10.07 29.27 9.32
CA LEU A 36 10.92 28.43 10.16
C LEU A 36 12.18 27.98 9.42
N MET A 37 12.04 27.49 8.18
CA MET A 37 13.17 27.06 7.35
C MET A 37 14.09 28.23 6.96
N SER A 38 13.51 29.41 6.67
CA SER A 38 14.26 30.62 6.38
C SER A 38 15.15 31.04 7.55
N GLN A 39 14.64 30.90 8.77
CA GLN A 39 15.34 31.25 10.00
C GLN A 39 16.41 30.21 10.36
N GLN A 40 16.09 28.92 10.24
CA GLN A 40 16.95 27.84 10.74
C GLN A 40 18.18 27.58 9.85
N GLN A 41 18.07 27.81 8.53
CA GLN A 41 19.06 27.32 7.57
C GLN A 41 19.76 28.42 6.75
N SER A 42 19.57 29.70 7.08
CA SER A 42 19.88 30.80 6.15
C SER A 42 19.35 30.47 4.75
N TYR A 43 18.13 29.94 4.70
CA TYR A 43 17.54 29.41 3.48
C TYR A 43 17.24 30.59 2.55
N LYS A 44 18.23 30.95 1.73
CA LYS A 44 18.21 32.05 0.76
C LYS A 44 17.39 31.74 -0.50
N LYS A 45 16.65 30.63 -0.52
CA LYS A 45 15.81 30.31 -1.68
C LYS A 45 14.49 31.06 -1.59
N THR A 46 14.06 31.59 -2.71
CA THR A 46 12.75 32.26 -2.85
C THR A 46 11.63 31.30 -2.46
N LYS A 47 10.56 31.82 -1.84
CA LYS A 47 9.33 31.09 -1.53
C LYS A 47 8.79 30.25 -2.70
N LYS A 48 8.93 30.73 -3.94
CA LYS A 48 8.61 29.98 -5.17
C LYS A 48 9.37 28.66 -5.30
N HIS A 49 10.68 28.65 -5.03
CA HIS A 49 11.48 27.43 -5.07
C HIS A 49 11.04 26.46 -3.97
N PHE A 50 10.83 26.97 -2.76
CA PHE A 50 10.31 26.18 -1.64
C PHE A 50 8.99 25.48 -2.00
N MET A 51 8.05 26.20 -2.61
CA MET A 51 6.77 25.62 -3.06
C MET A 51 6.95 24.52 -4.11
N LYS A 52 7.87 24.70 -5.07
CA LYS A 52 8.17 23.69 -6.10
C LYS A 52 8.75 22.41 -5.48
N GLU A 53 9.67 22.57 -4.53
CA GLU A 53 10.32 21.48 -3.79
C GLU A 53 9.30 20.71 -2.93
N LEU A 54 8.45 21.45 -2.20
CA LEU A 54 7.34 20.88 -1.42
C LEU A 54 6.37 20.08 -2.31
N SER A 55 6.03 20.60 -3.49
CA SER A 55 5.15 19.91 -4.44
C SER A 55 5.78 18.62 -4.97
N ALA A 56 7.08 18.64 -5.29
CA ALA A 56 7.80 17.46 -5.77
C ALA A 56 7.82 16.36 -4.70
N GLN A 57 8.17 16.71 -3.45
CA GLN A 57 8.16 15.77 -2.33
C GLN A 57 6.77 15.16 -2.11
N ASN A 58 5.71 15.97 -2.17
CA ASN A 58 4.34 15.46 -1.98
C ASN A 58 3.93 14.45 -3.06
N ILE A 59 4.29 14.69 -4.32
CA ILE A 59 4.02 13.77 -5.44
C ILE A 59 4.82 12.47 -5.25
N GLU A 60 6.09 12.58 -4.89
CA GLU A 60 6.96 11.42 -4.64
C GLU A 60 6.42 10.56 -3.47
N THR A 61 6.06 11.18 -2.35
CA THR A 61 5.45 10.46 -1.22
C THR A 61 4.18 9.72 -1.65
N ARG A 62 3.31 10.37 -2.44
CA ARG A 62 2.09 9.73 -2.97
C ARG A 62 2.40 8.55 -3.89
N TYR A 63 3.39 8.68 -4.76
CA TYR A 63 3.82 7.60 -5.63
C TYR A 63 4.31 6.39 -4.82
N GLN A 64 5.14 6.63 -3.80
CA GLN A 64 5.65 5.56 -2.94
C GLN A 64 4.55 4.90 -2.11
N MET A 65 3.60 5.66 -1.56
CA MET A 65 2.43 5.11 -0.86
C MET A 65 1.57 4.24 -1.79
N LYS A 66 1.35 4.65 -3.04
CA LYS A 66 0.60 3.84 -4.01
C LYS A 66 1.33 2.54 -4.35
N LYS A 67 2.65 2.60 -4.50
CA LYS A 67 3.50 1.43 -4.76
C LYS A 67 3.47 0.44 -3.59
N SER A 68 3.48 0.91 -2.35
CA SER A 68 3.42 0.04 -1.17
C SER A 68 2.03 -0.61 -1.00
N MET A 69 0.94 0.13 -1.20
CA MET A 69 -0.42 -0.44 -1.18
C MET A 69 -0.64 -1.48 -2.29
N GLY A 70 -0.07 -1.26 -3.48
CA GLY A 70 -0.15 -2.23 -4.59
C GLY A 70 0.56 -3.56 -4.32
N LYS A 71 1.57 -3.56 -3.44
CA LYS A 71 2.29 -4.77 -3.01
C LYS A 71 1.59 -5.54 -1.89
N GLN A 72 0.55 -4.97 -1.26
CA GLN A 72 -0.26 -5.62 -0.22
C GLN A 72 -1.49 -6.37 -0.77
N LYS A 73 -1.67 -6.48 -2.10
CA LYS A 73 -2.54 -7.52 -2.66
C LYS A 73 -1.87 -8.87 -2.34
N MET A 74 -2.32 -9.52 -1.27
CA MET A 74 -1.90 -10.84 -0.81
C MET A 74 -1.78 -11.83 -1.98
N PRO A 75 -0.78 -12.73 -1.97
CA PRO A 75 -0.88 -13.95 -2.76
C PRO A 75 -2.18 -14.64 -2.35
N SER A 76 -3.07 -14.84 -3.32
CA SER A 76 -4.24 -15.68 -3.15
C SER A 76 -3.76 -17.03 -2.61
N SER A 77 -4.06 -17.34 -1.36
CA SER A 77 -3.86 -18.64 -0.73
C SER A 77 -4.84 -19.68 -1.26
N ALA A 78 -5.14 -19.64 -2.56
CA ALA A 78 -6.01 -20.57 -3.26
C ALA A 78 -5.28 -21.84 -3.73
N THR A 79 -4.04 -22.07 -3.29
CA THR A 79 -3.28 -23.28 -3.67
C THR A 79 -3.18 -24.33 -2.56
N ASP A 80 -3.42 -23.99 -1.29
CA ASP A 80 -3.34 -24.97 -0.19
C ASP A 80 -4.54 -25.91 -0.10
N CYS A 81 -5.69 -25.56 -0.67
CA CYS A 81 -6.87 -26.41 -0.59
C CYS A 81 -6.84 -27.59 -1.59
N SER A 82 -6.01 -27.51 -2.65
CA SER A 82 -6.00 -28.54 -3.70
C SER A 82 -4.97 -29.65 -3.49
N GLN A 83 -3.94 -29.43 -2.67
CA GLN A 83 -2.94 -30.46 -2.34
C GLN A 83 -3.50 -31.48 -1.36
N ASN A 84 -4.17 -31.04 -0.28
CA ASN A 84 -4.78 -31.92 0.72
C ASN A 84 -5.76 -32.95 0.12
N GLN A 85 -6.48 -32.58 -0.94
CA GLN A 85 -7.45 -33.47 -1.60
C GLN A 85 -6.77 -34.49 -2.53
N LYS A 86 -5.62 -34.14 -3.13
CA LYS A 86 -4.81 -35.08 -3.92
C LYS A 86 -4.06 -36.05 -3.02
N ASP A 87 -3.50 -35.57 -1.92
CA ASP A 87 -2.72 -36.37 -0.99
C ASP A 87 -3.60 -37.39 -0.25
N GLU A 88 -4.83 -37.01 0.15
CA GLU A 88 -5.81 -37.97 0.67
C GLU A 88 -6.20 -39.06 -0.35
N LYS A 89 -6.33 -38.69 -1.63
CA LYS A 89 -6.73 -39.63 -2.69
C LYS A 89 -5.60 -40.62 -2.98
N ILE A 90 -4.34 -40.16 -2.96
CA ILE A 90 -3.16 -41.01 -3.11
C ILE A 90 -3.02 -41.97 -1.92
N HIS A 91 -3.21 -41.48 -0.68
CA HIS A 91 -3.13 -42.33 0.51
C HIS A 91 -4.22 -43.40 0.55
N ARG A 92 -5.46 -43.06 0.16
CA ARG A 92 -6.56 -44.04 0.05
C ARG A 92 -6.27 -45.11 -1.00
N ASN A 93 -5.75 -44.73 -2.16
CA ASN A 93 -5.46 -45.69 -3.23
C ASN A 93 -4.30 -46.63 -2.87
N ALA A 94 -3.26 -46.13 -2.21
CA ALA A 94 -2.15 -46.97 -1.73
C ALA A 94 -2.62 -48.01 -0.70
N LYS A 95 -3.55 -47.64 0.18
CA LYS A 95 -4.12 -48.54 1.20
C LYS A 95 -4.99 -49.64 0.59
N ILE A 96 -5.65 -49.40 -0.53
CA ILE A 96 -6.47 -50.40 -1.22
C ILE A 96 -5.56 -51.41 -1.93
N GLN A 97 -4.48 -50.95 -2.58
CA GLN A 97 -3.53 -51.83 -3.25
C GLN A 97 -2.85 -52.80 -2.28
N ASP A 98 -2.41 -52.31 -1.11
CA ASP A 98 -1.75 -53.14 -0.09
C ASP A 98 -2.69 -54.25 0.45
N VAL A 99 -4.00 -53.98 0.51
CA VAL A 99 -5.01 -54.98 0.90
C VAL A 99 -5.25 -56.02 -0.20
N GLU A 100 -5.22 -55.63 -1.47
CA GLU A 100 -5.33 -56.56 -2.59
C GLU A 100 -4.09 -57.47 -2.71
N ASP A 101 -2.90 -56.90 -2.62
CA ASP A 101 -1.63 -57.63 -2.72
C ASP A 101 -1.50 -58.67 -1.58
N GLN A 102 -1.94 -58.34 -0.36
CA GLN A 102 -1.96 -59.30 0.76
C GLN A 102 -2.99 -60.43 0.56
N ARG A 103 -4.13 -60.14 -0.10
CA ARG A 103 -5.17 -61.14 -0.37
C ARG A 103 -4.75 -62.10 -1.48
N GLU A 104 -4.02 -61.60 -2.48
CA GLU A 104 -3.45 -62.40 -3.56
C GLU A 104 -2.31 -63.29 -3.05
N THR A 105 -1.46 -62.74 -2.17
CA THR A 105 -0.37 -63.51 -1.52
C THR A 105 -0.91 -64.63 -0.62
N ALA A 106 -2.04 -64.42 0.07
CA ALA A 106 -2.68 -65.43 0.90
C ALA A 106 -3.38 -66.54 0.07
N ALA A 107 -3.76 -66.27 -1.18
CA ALA A 107 -4.40 -67.25 -2.06
C ALA A 107 -3.39 -68.22 -2.71
N ILE A 108 -2.12 -67.82 -2.84
CA ILE A 108 -1.06 -68.61 -3.46
C ILE A 108 -0.45 -69.65 -2.49
N HIS A 109 -0.75 -69.53 -1.19
CA HIS A 109 -0.27 -70.43 -0.12
C HIS A 109 -1.38 -71.23 0.57
N GLN A 110 -2.39 -71.70 -0.18
CA GLN A 110 -3.26 -72.79 0.30
C GLN A 110 -2.75 -74.13 -0.27
N PRO A 111 -2.42 -75.13 0.57
CA PRO A 111 -1.97 -76.45 0.13
C PRO A 111 -3.06 -77.27 -0.56
#